data_AF-A0A935VB69-F1
#
_entry.id   AF-A0A935VB69-F1
#
_cell.length_a   1.000
_cell.length_b   1.000
_cell.length_c   1.000
_cell.angle_alpha   90.00
_cell.angle_beta   90.00
_cell.angle_gamma   90.00
#
_symmetry.space_group_name_H-M   'P 1'
#
loop_
_entity.id
_entity.type
_entity.pdbx_description
1 polymer ?
#
loop_
_entity_poly.entity_id
_entity_poly.type
_entity_poly.pdbx_seq_one_letter_code
_entity_poly.pdbx_strand_id
1 'polypeptide(L)'
;MANLPDDQIPSAIKPETSDILQRVLNKADRQGVTIYPLALPTGDPAKLADPTLRQVAMYKAARARLQIIADRTGGVVNTINRLEEMGTLYAKVAADLRTLYTIEYQPINEKRDGKWRTITLETSDTALISRTKTGYFAK
;
A
#
# COMPACT_ATOMS: atom_id res chain seq x y z
N MET A 1 11.08 -16.74 -16.74
CA MET A 1 11.06 -15.28 -16.96
C MET A 1 12.28 -14.91 -17.79
N ALA A 2 12.24 -15.17 -19.10
CA ALA A 2 13.37 -14.99 -20.02
C ALA A 2 12.98 -13.96 -21.11
N ASN A 3 13.91 -13.04 -21.40
CA ASN A 3 13.94 -12.07 -22.51
C ASN A 3 12.65 -11.29 -22.81
N LEU A 4 12.39 -10.25 -22.02
CA LEU A 4 11.61 -9.10 -22.51
C LEU A 4 12.61 -7.99 -22.91
N PRO A 5 12.48 -7.38 -24.09
CA PRO A 5 13.35 -6.28 -24.52
C PRO A 5 13.18 -5.06 -23.61
N ASP A 6 14.26 -4.31 -23.40
CA ASP A 6 14.38 -3.28 -22.35
C ASP A 6 13.35 -2.13 -22.45
N ASP A 7 12.81 -1.91 -23.64
CA ASP A 7 11.76 -0.94 -23.97
C ASP A 7 10.37 -1.34 -23.45
N GLN A 8 10.10 -2.63 -23.26
CA GLN A 8 8.79 -3.15 -22.81
C GLN A 8 8.75 -3.48 -21.30
N ILE A 9 9.87 -3.37 -20.59
CA ILE A 9 9.97 -3.70 -19.16
C ILE A 9 9.11 -2.79 -18.27
N PRO A 10 9.03 -1.45 -18.48
CA PRO A 10 8.22 -0.58 -17.63
C PRO A 10 6.71 -0.88 -17.70
N SER A 11 6.20 -1.34 -18.84
CA SER A 11 4.79 -1.70 -19.04
C SER A 11 4.48 -3.14 -18.61
N ALA A 12 5.47 -4.03 -18.63
CA ALA A 12 5.35 -5.42 -18.20
C ALA A 12 5.33 -5.59 -16.66
N ILE A 13 6.05 -4.74 -15.92
CA ILE A 13 6.06 -4.80 -14.45
C ILE A 13 4.85 -4.03 -13.89
N LYS A 14 3.69 -4.66 -13.95
CA LYS A 14 2.49 -4.18 -13.25
C LYS A 14 2.60 -4.47 -11.74
N PRO A 15 2.48 -3.45 -10.87
CA PRO A 15 2.52 -3.65 -9.42
C PRO A 15 1.51 -4.72 -8.94
N GLU A 16 0.29 -4.67 -9.49
CA GLU A 16 -0.90 -5.45 -9.11
C GLU A 16 -0.84 -6.93 -9.51
N THR A 17 -0.02 -7.31 -10.50
CA THR A 17 0.12 -8.69 -10.96
C THR A 17 1.07 -9.52 -10.11
N SER A 18 1.61 -8.96 -9.03
CA SER A 18 2.51 -9.67 -8.13
C SER A 18 1.76 -10.66 -7.23
N ASP A 19 2.06 -11.96 -7.35
CA ASP A 19 1.48 -12.99 -6.47
C ASP A 19 1.80 -12.76 -5.00
N ILE A 20 3.01 -12.27 -4.70
CA ILE A 20 3.42 -11.95 -3.32
C ILE A 20 2.55 -10.84 -2.75
N LEU A 21 2.34 -9.76 -3.52
CA LEU A 21 1.45 -8.66 -3.12
C LEU A 21 0.05 -9.21 -2.83
N GLN A 22 -0.53 -9.97 -3.76
CA GLN A 22 -1.88 -10.51 -3.61
C GLN A 22 -2.01 -11.41 -2.38
N ARG A 23 -1.00 -12.24 -2.06
CA ARG A 23 -1.00 -13.04 -0.83
C ARG A 23 -0.98 -12.18 0.43
N VAL A 24 -0.17 -11.12 0.46
CA VAL A 24 -0.10 -10.19 1.59
C VAL A 24 -1.43 -9.47 1.78
N LEU A 25 -2.02 -8.93 0.70
CA LEU A 25 -3.31 -8.25 0.74
C LEU A 25 -4.42 -9.19 1.23
N ASN A 26 -4.50 -10.40 0.69
CA ASN A 26 -5.51 -11.38 1.10
C ASN A 26 -5.38 -11.78 2.57
N LYS A 27 -4.16 -11.88 3.09
CA LYS A 27 -3.92 -12.18 4.51
C LYS A 27 -4.27 -10.97 5.39
N ALA A 28 -3.87 -9.77 4.99
CA ALA A 28 -4.19 -8.54 5.71
C ALA A 28 -5.70 -8.32 5.80
N ASP A 29 -6.43 -8.51 4.68
CA ASP A 29 -7.89 -8.44 4.61
C ASP A 29 -8.55 -9.44 5.57
N ARG A 30 -8.01 -10.67 5.68
CA ARG A 30 -8.53 -11.71 6.60
C ARG A 30 -8.27 -11.41 8.07
N GLN A 31 -7.14 -10.77 8.38
CA GLN A 31 -6.73 -10.49 9.77
C GLN A 31 -7.22 -9.13 10.25
N GLY A 32 -7.77 -8.28 9.38
CA GLY A 32 -8.23 -6.94 9.73
C GLY A 32 -7.11 -5.96 10.07
N VAL A 33 -5.85 -6.30 9.83
CA VAL A 33 -4.70 -5.49 10.25
C VAL A 33 -4.51 -4.23 9.40
N THR A 34 -3.92 -3.19 9.99
CA THR A 34 -3.43 -2.00 9.29
C THR A 34 -1.92 -2.12 9.11
N ILE A 35 -1.42 -1.92 7.90
CA ILE A 35 0.01 -2.01 7.61
C ILE A 35 0.54 -0.60 7.35
N TYR A 36 1.65 -0.24 7.99
CA TYR A 36 2.38 1.01 7.77
C TYR A 36 3.70 0.71 7.07
N PRO A 37 3.74 0.75 5.73
CA PRO A 37 4.95 0.41 4.99
C PRO A 37 6.04 1.45 5.24
N LEU A 38 7.27 0.96 5.46
CA LEU A 38 8.47 1.77 5.51
C LEU A 38 9.28 1.57 4.24
N ALA A 39 9.39 2.62 3.45
CA ALA A 39 10.08 2.60 2.19
C ALA A 39 11.49 3.18 2.35
N LEU A 40 12.48 2.30 2.38
CA LEU A 40 13.88 2.67 2.48
C LEU A 40 14.40 3.29 1.17
N PRO A 41 15.40 4.18 1.23
CA PRO A 41 15.95 4.84 0.05
C PRO A 41 16.95 3.93 -0.69
N THR A 42 17.18 2.71 -0.19
CA THR A 42 18.07 1.72 -0.79
C THR A 42 17.60 1.33 -2.17
N GLY A 43 18.51 1.37 -3.14
CA GLY A 43 18.22 1.02 -4.53
C GLY A 43 17.42 2.08 -5.28
N ASP A 44 17.38 3.32 -4.78
CA ASP A 44 16.85 4.46 -5.54
C ASP A 44 17.70 4.67 -6.82
N PRO A 45 17.12 4.50 -8.01
CA PRO A 45 17.82 4.66 -9.28
C PRO A 45 18.44 6.04 -9.44
N ALA A 46 17.88 7.08 -8.82
CA ALA A 46 18.42 8.44 -8.86
C ALA A 46 19.79 8.57 -8.15
N LYS A 47 20.17 7.58 -7.33
CA LYS A 47 21.44 7.53 -6.60
C LYS A 47 22.45 6.58 -7.24
N LEU A 48 22.11 5.95 -8.37
CA LEU A 48 23.00 5.07 -9.13
C LEU A 48 23.74 5.86 -10.20
N ALA A 49 25.00 5.49 -10.47
CA ALA A 49 25.82 6.17 -11.48
C ALA A 49 25.27 5.99 -12.91
N ASP A 50 24.71 4.81 -13.22
CA ASP A 50 24.05 4.52 -14.49
C ASP A 50 22.91 3.50 -14.26
N PRO A 51 21.69 3.96 -13.92
CA PRO A 51 20.57 3.07 -13.64
C PRO A 51 19.98 2.48 -14.92
N THR A 52 19.91 1.15 -14.99
CA THR A 52 19.21 0.46 -16.09
C THR A 52 17.70 0.72 -16.04
N LEU A 53 17.03 0.72 -17.20
CA LEU A 53 15.56 0.86 -17.31
C LEU A 53 14.82 -0.17 -16.43
N ARG A 54 15.37 -1.39 -16.33
CA ARG A 54 14.84 -2.44 -15.47
C ARG A 54 14.93 -2.08 -13.99
N GLN A 55 16.03 -1.51 -13.52
CA GLN A 55 16.16 -1.07 -12.12
C GLN A 55 15.15 0.04 -11.81
N VAL A 56 14.98 1.01 -12.71
CA VAL A 56 13.98 2.08 -12.57
C VAL A 56 12.57 1.51 -12.49
N ALA A 57 12.20 0.63 -13.40
CA ALA A 57 10.89 -0.02 -13.43
C ALA A 57 10.62 -0.86 -12.17
N MET A 58 11.61 -1.63 -11.71
CA MET A 58 11.51 -2.43 -10.49
C MET A 58 11.34 -1.57 -9.24
N TYR A 59 12.11 -0.48 -9.11
CA TYR A 59 11.99 0.45 -8.00
C TYR A 59 10.62 1.11 -7.95
N LYS A 60 10.13 1.61 -9.10
CA LYS A 60 8.79 2.20 -9.23
C LYS A 60 7.70 1.20 -8.85
N ALA A 61 7.81 -0.03 -9.35
CA ALA A 61 6.85 -1.09 -9.04
C ALA A 61 6.87 -1.46 -7.55
N ALA A 62 8.04 -1.53 -6.92
CA ALA A 62 8.15 -1.78 -5.49
C ALA A 62 7.46 -0.69 -4.66
N ARG A 63 7.71 0.59 -4.98
CA ARG A 63 7.06 1.74 -4.33
C ARG A 63 5.54 1.72 -4.51
N ALA A 64 5.06 1.44 -5.72
CA ALA A 64 3.64 1.31 -5.99
C ALA A 64 2.99 0.15 -5.20
N ARG A 65 3.68 -0.98 -5.05
CA ARG A 65 3.18 -2.10 -4.23
C ARG A 65 3.06 -1.72 -2.75
N LEU A 66 4.02 -0.98 -2.20
CA LEU A 66 3.90 -0.46 -0.83
C LEU A 66 2.70 0.47 -0.70
N GLN A 67 2.46 1.33 -1.69
CA GLN A 67 1.29 2.21 -1.71
C GLN A 67 -0.02 1.43 -1.73
N ILE A 68 -0.14 0.43 -2.60
CA ILE A 68 -1.33 -0.45 -2.66
C ILE A 68 -1.59 -1.13 -1.31
N ILE A 69 -0.55 -1.60 -0.62
CA ILE A 69 -0.69 -2.22 0.71
C ILE A 69 -1.20 -1.20 1.74
N ALA A 70 -0.61 0.00 1.77
CA ALA A 70 -1.05 1.06 2.67
C ALA A 70 -2.52 1.41 2.43
N ASP A 71 -2.89 1.71 1.19
CA ASP A 71 -4.26 2.11 0.82
C ASP A 71 -5.27 1.01 1.12
N ARG A 72 -4.91 -0.25 0.84
CA ARG A 72 -5.81 -1.37 1.08
C ARG A 72 -6.06 -1.63 2.56
N THR A 73 -5.05 -1.38 3.40
CA THR A 73 -5.13 -1.66 4.83
C THR A 73 -5.54 -0.46 5.68
N GLY A 74 -5.61 0.74 5.09
CA GLY A 74 -5.91 2.01 5.76
C GLY A 74 -4.69 2.71 6.37
N GLY A 75 -3.47 2.30 5.99
CA GLY A 75 -2.23 2.88 6.47
C GLY A 75 -1.68 3.98 5.56
N VAL A 76 -0.41 4.34 5.78
CA VAL A 76 0.32 5.30 4.94
C VAL A 76 1.74 4.81 4.68
N VAL A 77 2.23 4.99 3.45
CA VAL A 77 3.63 4.74 3.14
C VAL A 77 4.46 5.86 3.74
N ASN A 78 5.44 5.48 4.57
CA ASN A 78 6.42 6.41 5.09
C ASN A 78 7.76 6.16 4.40
N THR A 79 8.43 7.24 3.99
CA THR A 79 9.76 7.16 3.40
C THR A 79 10.74 7.81 4.37
N ILE A 80 11.88 7.15 4.57
CA ILE A 80 12.99 7.70 5.34
C ILE A 80 14.23 7.78 4.45
N ASN A 81 15.10 8.74 4.71
CA ASN A 81 16.38 8.87 4.02
C ASN A 81 17.53 8.23 4.81
N ARG A 82 17.39 8.15 6.13
CA ARG A 82 18.39 7.62 7.05
C ARG A 82 17.72 6.79 8.14
N LEU A 83 18.43 5.80 8.66
CA LEU A 83 17.90 4.91 9.70
C LEU A 83 17.56 5.67 11.00
N GLU A 84 18.28 6.76 11.29
CA GLU A 84 18.06 7.63 12.44
C GLU A 84 16.64 8.24 12.47
N GLU A 85 16.02 8.43 11.29
CA GLU A 85 14.65 8.97 11.15
C GLU A 85 13.57 7.99 11.61
N MET A 86 13.91 6.71 11.84
CA MET A 86 12.95 5.70 12.30
C MET A 86 12.31 6.05 13.63
N GLY A 87 13.06 6.66 14.57
CA GLY A 87 12.52 7.06 15.87
C GLY A 87 11.37 8.07 15.72
N THR A 88 11.58 9.09 14.90
CA THR A 88 10.55 10.10 14.57
C THR A 88 9.35 9.47 13.88
N LEU A 89 9.60 8.52 12.97
CA LEU A 89 8.53 7.80 12.29
C LEU A 89 7.69 6.97 13.27
N TYR A 90 8.32 6.24 14.19
CA TYR A 90 7.59 5.48 15.20
C TYR A 90 6.71 6.38 16.07
N ALA A 91 7.20 7.54 16.47
CA ALA A 91 6.41 8.52 17.20
C ALA A 91 5.19 8.98 16.39
N LYS A 92 5.35 9.22 15.09
CA LYS A 92 4.24 9.57 14.19
C LYS A 92 3.20 8.45 14.07
N VAL A 93 3.65 7.21 13.85
CA VAL A 93 2.74 6.05 13.79
C VAL A 93 2.01 5.86 15.12
N ALA A 94 2.70 5.99 16.26
CA ALA A 94 2.07 5.90 17.58
C ALA A 94 1.03 7.01 17.80
N ALA A 95 1.29 8.23 17.32
CA ALA A 95 0.31 9.32 17.35
C ALA A 95 -0.92 9.00 16.47
N ASP A 96 -0.70 8.50 15.25
CA ASP A 96 -1.79 8.06 14.36
C ASP A 96 -2.65 6.97 15.01
N LEU A 97 -2.01 6.01 15.71
CA LEU A 97 -2.71 4.93 16.42
C LEU A 97 -3.58 5.44 17.58
N ARG A 98 -3.23 6.57 18.20
CA ARG A 98 -4.01 7.17 19.29
C ARG A 98 -5.32 7.80 18.78
N THR A 99 -5.39 8.14 17.50
CA THR A 99 -6.55 8.77 16.87
C THR A 99 -7.33 7.80 15.97
N LEU A 100 -7.28 6.50 16.27
CA LEU A 100 -8.06 5.48 15.57
C LEU A 100 -9.50 5.48 16.07
N TYR A 101 -10.42 5.79 15.16
CA TYR A 101 -11.85 5.59 15.36
C TYR A 101 -12.27 4.28 14.70
N THR A 102 -13.10 3.50 15.39
CA THR A 102 -13.69 2.28 14.83
C THR A 102 -15.10 2.62 14.34
N ILE A 103 -15.37 2.32 13.08
CA ILE A 103 -16.70 2.43 12.47
C ILE A 103 -17.06 1.05 11.94
N GLU A 104 -18.22 0.56 12.35
CA GLU A 104 -18.74 -0.72 11.89
C GLU A 104 -19.80 -0.49 10.81
N TYR A 105 -19.70 -1.27 9.74
CA TYR A 105 -20.65 -1.24 8.62
C TYR A 105 -21.26 -2.63 8.45
N GLN A 106 -22.58 -2.73 8.61
CA GLN A 106 -23.34 -3.94 8.31
C GLN A 106 -23.98 -3.80 6.91
N PRO A 107 -23.61 -4.65 5.94
CA PRO A 107 -24.26 -4.62 4.63
C PRO A 107 -25.69 -5.15 4.70
N ILE A 108 -26.59 -4.54 3.93
CA ILE A 108 -27.96 -5.05 3.75
C ILE A 108 -27.95 -6.37 2.97
N ASN A 109 -27.02 -6.52 2.02
CA ASN A 109 -26.84 -7.76 1.26
C ASN A 109 -25.86 -8.69 1.98
N GLU A 110 -26.37 -9.73 2.64
CA GLU A 110 -25.56 -10.70 3.38
C GLU A 110 -24.95 -11.81 2.52
N LYS A 111 -25.15 -11.80 1.20
CA LYS A 111 -24.62 -12.82 0.30
C LYS A 111 -23.10 -12.82 0.29
N ARG A 112 -22.51 -13.97 0.62
CA ARG A 112 -21.06 -14.25 0.59
C ARG A 112 -20.61 -14.76 -0.77
N ASP A 113 -20.65 -13.90 -1.78
CA ASP A 113 -20.35 -14.24 -3.18
C ASP A 113 -18.88 -14.06 -3.59
N GLY A 114 -18.01 -13.71 -2.63
CA GLY A 114 -16.59 -13.48 -2.83
C GLY A 114 -16.28 -12.19 -3.60
N LYS A 115 -17.28 -11.36 -3.94
CA LYS A 115 -17.05 -10.14 -4.70
C LYS A 115 -16.46 -9.04 -3.82
N TRP A 116 -15.67 -8.18 -4.45
CA TRP A 116 -15.18 -6.95 -3.83
C TRP A 116 -16.33 -5.96 -3.64
N ARG A 117 -16.42 -5.36 -2.45
CA ARG A 117 -17.37 -4.31 -2.10
C ARG A 117 -16.60 -3.10 -1.61
N THR A 118 -16.62 -2.03 -2.38
CA THR A 118 -15.98 -0.76 -2.03
C THR A 118 -16.77 -0.08 -0.91
N ILE A 119 -16.04 0.47 0.07
CA ILE A 119 -16.58 1.36 1.09
C ILE A 119 -15.77 2.65 1.05
N THR A 120 -16.46 3.78 1.01
CA THR A 120 -15.85 5.11 1.10
C THR A 120 -16.42 5.82 2.32
N LEU A 121 -15.54 6.35 3.17
CA LEU A 121 -15.91 7.22 4.28
C LEU A 121 -15.50 8.65 3.95
N GLU A 122 -16.49 9.53 3.88
CA GLU A 122 -16.29 10.96 3.65
C GLU A 122 -16.59 11.73 4.94
N THR A 123 -15.88 12.85 5.12
CA THR A 123 -16.08 13.79 6.23
C THR A 123 -16.73 15.05 5.69
N SER A 124 -17.69 15.61 6.45
CA SER A 124 -18.31 16.88 6.11
C SER A 124 -17.36 18.07 6.25
N ASP A 125 -16.35 17.95 7.11
CA ASP A 125 -15.29 18.94 7.27
C ASP A 125 -14.19 18.71 6.23
N THR A 126 -13.98 19.70 5.35
CA THR A 126 -12.98 19.68 4.28
C THR A 126 -11.55 19.86 4.77
N ALA A 127 -11.35 20.31 6.01
CA ALA A 127 -10.03 20.37 6.64
C ALA A 127 -9.53 19.00 7.11
N LEU A 128 -10.42 18.01 7.19
CA LEU A 128 -10.09 16.66 7.65
C LEU A 128 -9.87 15.71 6.47
N ILE A 129 -8.89 14.82 6.61
CA ILE A 129 -8.59 13.77 5.63
C ILE A 129 -9.00 12.43 6.25
N SER A 130 -10.06 11.82 5.70
CA SER A 130 -10.47 10.47 6.06
C SER A 130 -9.48 9.44 5.51
N ARG A 131 -8.99 8.56 6.38
CA ARG A 131 -8.14 7.41 5.99
C ARG A 131 -8.81 6.14 6.47
N THR A 132 -9.29 5.33 5.53
CA THR A 132 -10.07 4.13 5.83
C THR A 132 -9.68 3.00 4.90
N LYS A 133 -10.02 1.77 5.30
CA LYS A 133 -9.96 0.62 4.40
C LYS A 133 -10.91 0.87 3.23
N THR A 134 -10.45 0.63 2.01
CA THR A 134 -11.20 0.93 0.77
C THR A 134 -12.37 -0.03 0.48
N GLY A 135 -12.59 -1.03 1.33
CA GLY A 135 -13.66 -2.00 1.19
C GLY A 135 -13.34 -3.37 1.78
N TYR A 136 -14.13 -4.37 1.40
CA TYR A 136 -13.95 -5.75 1.82
C TYR A 136 -14.41 -6.74 0.73
N PHE A 137 -13.97 -8.00 0.84
CA PHE A 137 -14.53 -9.09 0.05
C PHE A 137 -15.68 -9.75 0.81
N ALA A 138 -16.80 -9.99 0.13
CA ALA A 138 -17.96 -10.68 0.70
C ALA A 138 -17.69 -12.18 0.88
N LYS A 139 -16.94 -12.54 1.93
CA LYS A 139 -16.52 -13.91 2.25
C LYS A 139 -17.48 -14.62 3.19
#